data_AF-A0A7G2K169-F1
#
_entry.id   AF-A0A7G2K169-F1
#
_cell.length_a   1.000
_cell.length_b   1.000
_cell.length_c   1.000
_cell.angle_alpha   90.00
_cell.angle_beta   90.00
_cell.angle_gamma   90.00
#
_symmetry.space_group_name_H-M   'P 1'
#
loop_
_entity.id
_entity.type
_entity.pdbx_description
1 polymer ?
#
loop_
_entity_poly.entity_id
_entity_poly.type
_entity_poly.pdbx_seq_one_letter_code
_entity_poly.pdbx_strand_id
1 'polypeptide(L)'
;LDYLDDESRAHFEQLCSLLDAVGIQYEINPKLVRGLDYYNKTVFEWVTSALGAQGTVCGGGRYDGLVEQLGGHATPSIGFAMGLERLVLLVQEVNPNVPAKSAVDIYVVYQGEGATLAAFELAEKVRSELPHLNTMLHCSGGN
;
A
#
# COMPACT_ATOMS: atom_id res chain seq x y z
N LEU A 1 -22.97 13.42 -16.19
CA LEU A 1 -23.75 13.97 -15.06
C LEU A 1 -25.20 14.24 -15.47
N ASP A 2 -25.43 14.65 -16.72
CA ASP A 2 -26.77 15.01 -17.21
C ASP A 2 -27.75 13.83 -17.32
N TYR A 3 -27.23 12.59 -17.35
CA TYR A 3 -28.00 11.36 -17.46
C TYR A 3 -28.12 10.58 -16.14
N LEU A 4 -27.66 11.15 -15.02
CA LEU A 4 -27.90 10.53 -13.72
C LEU A 4 -29.37 10.66 -13.36
N ASP A 5 -29.97 9.54 -12.94
CA ASP A 5 -31.26 9.53 -12.28
C ASP A 5 -31.20 10.31 -10.95
N ASP A 6 -32.37 10.64 -10.41
CA ASP A 6 -32.49 11.48 -9.22
C ASP A 6 -31.86 10.84 -7.96
N GLU A 7 -31.91 9.51 -7.83
CA GLU A 7 -31.32 8.79 -6.71
C GLU A 7 -29.79 8.83 -6.78
N SER A 8 -29.22 8.56 -7.96
CA SER A 8 -27.79 8.63 -8.22
C SER A 8 -27.24 10.05 -8.05
N ARG A 9 -28.02 11.07 -8.45
CA ARG A 9 -27.67 12.48 -8.24
C ARG A 9 -27.63 12.83 -6.76
N ALA A 10 -28.68 12.49 -6.00
CA ALA A 10 -28.73 12.75 -4.57
C ALA A 10 -27.60 12.04 -3.81
N HIS A 11 -27.31 10.77 -4.17
CA HIS A 11 -26.19 10.02 -3.60
C HIS A 11 -24.83 10.69 -3.89
N PHE A 12 -24.63 11.20 -5.11
CA PHE A 12 -23.40 11.90 -5.50
C PHE A 12 -23.25 13.25 -4.78
N GLU A 13 -24.32 14.05 -4.70
CA GLU A 13 -24.34 15.32 -3.96
C GLU A 13 -24.05 15.12 -2.47
N GLN A 14 -24.61 14.07 -1.86
CA GLN A 14 -24.32 13.71 -0.49
C GLN A 14 -22.84 13.36 -0.30
N LEU A 15 -22.24 12.60 -1.22
CA LEU A 15 -20.81 12.29 -1.18
C LEU A 15 -19.96 13.55 -1.27
N CYS A 16 -20.23 14.43 -2.24
CA CYS A 16 -19.55 15.72 -2.39
C CYS A 16 -19.63 16.56 -1.12
N SER A 17 -20.82 16.72 -0.54
CA SER A 17 -21.01 17.47 0.70
C SER A 17 -20.22 16.90 1.88
N LEU A 18 -20.12 15.57 1.98
CA LEU A 18 -19.32 14.93 3.02
C LEU A 18 -17.83 15.19 2.82
N LEU A 19 -17.31 15.09 1.60
CA LEU A 19 -15.91 15.37 1.27
C LEU A 19 -15.56 16.83 1.58
N ASP A 20 -16.44 17.76 1.20
CA ASP A 20 -16.30 19.20 1.48
C ASP A 20 -16.25 19.45 3.00
N ALA A 21 -17.14 18.80 3.77
CA ALA A 21 -17.22 18.98 5.22
C ALA A 21 -15.96 18.51 5.96
N VAL A 22 -15.23 17.53 5.42
CA VAL A 22 -13.95 17.05 5.98
C VAL A 22 -12.72 17.65 5.29
N GLY A 23 -12.90 18.55 4.33
CA GLY A 23 -11.83 19.26 3.65
C GLY A 23 -11.05 18.41 2.63
N ILE A 24 -11.58 17.28 2.18
CA ILE A 24 -10.95 16.45 1.14
C ILE A 24 -11.18 17.11 -0.22
N GLN A 25 -10.09 17.54 -0.86
CA GLN A 25 -10.15 18.11 -2.21
C GLN A 25 -10.35 17.02 -3.25
N TYR A 26 -11.21 17.28 -4.24
CA TYR A 26 -11.49 16.37 -5.36
C TYR A 26 -11.75 17.17 -6.64
N GLU A 27 -11.63 16.49 -7.78
CA GLU A 27 -12.01 17.01 -9.09
C GLU A 27 -13.08 16.11 -9.70
N ILE A 28 -14.16 16.70 -10.19
CA ILE A 28 -15.22 15.96 -10.87
C ILE A 28 -14.79 15.71 -12.33
N ASN A 29 -14.47 14.46 -12.65
CA ASN A 29 -14.18 14.06 -14.02
C ASN A 29 -15.41 13.40 -14.68
N PRO A 30 -16.12 14.09 -15.61
CA PRO A 30 -17.32 13.55 -16.25
C PRO A 30 -17.03 12.39 -17.22
N LYS A 31 -15.76 12.10 -17.52
CA LYS A 31 -15.32 11.01 -18.40
C LYS A 31 -14.74 9.83 -17.64
N LEU A 32 -14.77 9.84 -16.30
CA LEU A 32 -14.22 8.75 -15.50
C LEU A 32 -15.09 7.51 -15.62
N VAL A 33 -14.58 6.49 -16.29
CA VAL A 33 -15.16 5.15 -16.38
C VAL A 33 -14.09 4.15 -15.97
N ARG A 34 -14.44 3.23 -15.08
CA ARG A 34 -13.51 2.18 -14.63
C ARG A 34 -13.51 1.02 -15.63
N GLY A 35 -12.41 0.28 -15.71
CA GLY A 35 -12.27 -0.84 -16.66
C GLY A 35 -13.01 -2.13 -16.28
N LEU A 36 -13.92 -2.09 -15.29
CA LEU A 36 -14.69 -3.25 -14.82
C LEU A 36 -16.17 -2.87 -14.78
N ASP A 37 -17.04 -3.73 -15.30
CA ASP A 37 -18.44 -3.39 -15.58
C ASP A 37 -19.37 -3.52 -14.35
N TYR A 38 -18.85 -3.97 -13.21
CA TYR A 38 -19.67 -4.18 -12.01
C TYR A 38 -19.97 -2.90 -11.22
N TYR A 39 -19.37 -1.76 -11.58
CA TYR A 39 -19.52 -0.52 -10.82
C TYR A 39 -20.89 0.13 -11.05
N ASN A 40 -21.46 0.67 -9.99
CA ASN A 40 -22.65 1.51 -10.00
C ASN A 40 -22.45 2.74 -9.09
N LYS A 41 -23.23 3.80 -9.31
CA LYS A 41 -23.17 5.06 -8.54
C LYS A 41 -21.75 5.64 -8.48
N THR A 42 -21.11 5.61 -7.32
CA THR A 42 -19.80 6.24 -7.09
C THR A 42 -18.66 5.48 -7.78
N VAL A 43 -17.83 6.23 -8.50
CA VAL A 43 -16.50 5.80 -8.97
C VAL A 43 -15.48 6.88 -8.63
N PHE A 44 -14.25 6.49 -8.29
CA PHE A 44 -13.18 7.43 -7.96
C PHE A 44 -11.79 6.87 -8.23
N GLU A 45 -10.82 7.78 -8.40
CA GLU A 45 -9.41 7.47 -8.54
C GLU A 45 -8.56 8.50 -7.78
N TRP A 46 -7.49 8.01 -7.14
CA TRP A 46 -6.39 8.82 -6.63
C TRP A 46 -5.27 8.77 -7.65
N VAL A 47 -4.96 9.94 -8.22
CA VAL A 47 -3.98 10.08 -9.30
C VAL A 47 -2.76 10.88 -8.84
N THR A 48 -1.61 10.61 -9.44
CA THR A 48 -0.37 11.37 -9.27
C THR A 48 0.20 11.78 -10.63
N SER A 49 0.79 12.97 -10.70
CA SER A 49 1.58 13.41 -11.85
C SER A 49 3.05 13.00 -11.78
N ALA A 50 3.52 12.50 -10.63
CA ALA A 50 4.93 12.18 -10.41
C ALA A 50 5.42 10.95 -11.18
N LEU A 51 4.52 9.99 -11.48
CA LEU A 51 4.86 8.71 -12.11
C LEU A 51 4.56 8.62 -13.61
N GLY A 52 4.23 9.74 -14.27
CA GLY A 52 3.99 9.79 -15.72
C GLY A 52 2.60 9.28 -16.16
N ALA A 53 2.53 8.64 -17.34
CA ALA A 53 1.29 8.44 -18.12
C ALA A 53 0.25 7.45 -17.53
N GLN A 54 0.58 6.71 -16.47
CA GLN A 54 -0.38 5.92 -15.69
C GLN A 54 -0.38 6.39 -14.24
N GLY A 55 -1.03 7.54 -14.00
CA GLY A 55 -1.02 8.22 -12.71
C GLY A 55 -1.91 7.61 -11.62
N THR A 56 -2.80 6.66 -11.93
CA THR A 56 -3.73 6.11 -10.92
C THR A 56 -3.01 5.16 -9.95
N VAL A 57 -2.94 5.56 -8.68
CA VAL A 57 -2.33 4.79 -7.59
C VAL A 57 -3.36 3.94 -6.85
N CYS A 58 -4.56 4.50 -6.65
CA CYS A 58 -5.68 3.83 -6.01
C CYS A 58 -6.96 4.13 -6.81
N GLY A 59 -7.82 3.13 -6.97
CA GLY A 59 -9.08 3.30 -7.68
C GLY A 59 -10.16 2.41 -7.09
N GLY A 60 -11.37 2.94 -7.00
CA GLY A 60 -12.49 2.25 -6.39
C GLY A 60 -13.84 2.74 -6.89
N GLY A 61 -14.87 2.26 -6.20
CA GLY A 61 -16.25 2.58 -6.49
C GLY A 61 -17.22 1.63 -5.80
N ARG A 62 -18.51 1.92 -5.96
CA ARG A 62 -19.63 1.12 -5.44
C ARG A 62 -20.03 0.04 -6.45
N TYR A 63 -20.45 -1.13 -5.95
CA TYR A 63 -20.71 -2.34 -6.75
C TYR A 63 -21.81 -3.22 -6.13
N ASP A 64 -22.96 -2.61 -5.84
CA ASP A 64 -24.06 -3.23 -5.08
C ASP A 64 -24.61 -4.52 -5.70
N GLY A 65 -24.67 -4.57 -7.04
CA GLY A 65 -25.22 -5.71 -7.77
C GLY A 65 -24.30 -6.93 -7.81
N LEU A 66 -23.02 -6.78 -7.45
CA LEU A 66 -22.03 -7.84 -7.64
C LEU A 66 -22.31 -9.08 -6.79
N VAL A 67 -22.74 -8.90 -5.54
CA VAL A 67 -23.03 -10.03 -4.65
C VAL A 67 -24.21 -10.87 -5.16
N GLU A 68 -25.26 -10.20 -5.66
CA GLU A 68 -26.43 -10.87 -6.26
C GLU A 68 -26.07 -11.58 -7.56
N GLN A 69 -25.27 -10.95 -8.43
CA GLN A 69 -24.78 -11.57 -9.66
C GLN A 69 -23.96 -12.85 -9.41
N LEU A 70 -23.32 -12.96 -8.24
CA LEU A 70 -22.55 -14.13 -7.83
C LEU A 70 -23.39 -15.17 -7.04
N GLY A 71 -24.71 -14.98 -6.95
CA GLY A 71 -25.64 -15.93 -6.31
C GLY A 71 -25.87 -15.70 -4.81
N GLY A 72 -25.42 -14.56 -4.27
CA GLY A 72 -25.72 -14.13 -2.90
C GLY A 72 -26.98 -13.27 -2.80
N HIS A 73 -27.24 -12.75 -1.60
CA HIS A 73 -28.30 -11.76 -1.39
C HIS A 73 -27.86 -10.37 -1.82
N ALA A 74 -28.78 -9.57 -2.39
CA ALA A 74 -28.53 -8.18 -2.75
C ALA A 74 -27.94 -7.41 -1.56
N THR A 75 -26.69 -6.96 -1.70
CA THR A 75 -25.90 -6.38 -0.60
C THR A 75 -25.14 -5.15 -1.09
N PRO A 76 -25.47 -3.95 -0.60
CA PRO A 76 -24.73 -2.74 -0.93
C PRO A 76 -23.24 -2.90 -0.62
N SER A 77 -22.37 -2.49 -1.55
CA SER A 77 -20.94 -2.75 -1.46
C SER A 77 -20.13 -1.60 -2.07
N ILE A 78 -19.05 -1.21 -1.40
CA ILE A 78 -18.10 -0.21 -1.89
C ILE A 78 -16.69 -0.60 -1.45
N GLY A 79 -15.70 -0.31 -2.29
CA GLY A 79 -14.32 -0.65 -2.00
C GLY A 79 -13.37 -0.02 -3.00
N PHE A 80 -12.09 -0.27 -2.79
CA PHE A 80 -11.03 0.15 -3.68
C PHE A 80 -9.90 -0.86 -3.69
N ALA A 81 -9.05 -0.76 -4.70
CA ALA A 81 -7.77 -1.43 -4.76
C ALA A 81 -6.66 -0.41 -5.02
N MET A 82 -5.47 -0.73 -4.56
CA MET A 82 -4.28 0.12 -4.71
C MET A 82 -3.13 -0.74 -5.23
N GLY A 83 -2.36 -0.20 -6.17
CA GLY A 83 -1.15 -0.85 -6.66
C GLY A 83 0.02 -0.58 -5.72
N LEU A 84 0.49 -1.60 -4.98
CA LEU A 84 1.59 -1.45 -4.04
C LEU A 84 2.89 -1.06 -4.73
N GLU A 85 3.17 -1.61 -5.91
CA GLU A 85 4.34 -1.27 -6.71
C GLU A 85 4.33 0.22 -7.08
N ARG A 86 3.17 0.74 -7.50
CA ARG A 86 3.01 2.17 -7.81
C ARG A 86 3.14 3.04 -6.57
N LEU A 87 2.59 2.59 -5.44
CA LEU A 87 2.72 3.32 -4.17
C LEU A 87 4.19 3.41 -3.75
N VAL A 88 4.93 2.31 -3.79
CA VAL A 88 6.36 2.28 -3.44
C VAL A 88 7.15 3.23 -4.34
N LEU A 89 6.93 3.17 -5.65
CA LEU A 89 7.58 4.08 -6.60
C LEU A 89 7.22 5.55 -6.32
N LEU A 90 5.95 5.85 -6.04
CA LEU A 90 5.52 7.21 -5.71
C LEU A 90 6.21 7.71 -4.45
N VAL A 91 6.26 6.88 -3.39
CA VAL A 91 6.90 7.24 -2.12
C VAL A 91 8.39 7.49 -2.32
N GLN A 92 9.09 6.66 -3.10
CA GLN A 92 10.51 6.86 -3.42
C GLN A 92 10.74 8.16 -4.21
N GLU A 93 9.85 8.48 -5.15
CA GLU A 93 9.94 9.69 -5.98
C GLU A 93 9.73 10.97 -5.16
N VAL A 94 8.69 11.00 -4.32
CA VAL A 94 8.35 12.22 -3.54
C VAL A 94 9.09 12.32 -2.21
N ASN A 95 9.68 11.22 -1.74
CA ASN A 95 10.45 11.16 -0.51
C ASN A 95 11.80 10.44 -0.76
N PRO A 96 12.83 11.16 -1.23
CA PRO A 96 14.11 10.55 -1.58
C PRO A 96 14.89 10.01 -0.37
N ASN A 97 14.50 10.40 0.85
CA ASN A 97 15.21 10.08 2.09
C ASN A 97 14.45 9.07 2.97
N VAL A 98 13.62 8.19 2.38
CA VAL A 98 12.97 7.11 3.15
C VAL A 98 14.07 6.26 3.80
N PRO A 99 14.19 6.25 5.14
CA PRO A 99 15.27 5.54 5.80
C PRO A 99 15.04 4.03 5.65
N ALA A 100 15.91 3.36 4.90
CA ALA A 100 15.98 1.91 4.92
C ALA A 100 16.65 1.48 6.24
N LYS A 101 15.99 0.60 7.00
CA LYS A 101 16.62 0.01 8.18
C LYS A 101 17.85 -0.79 7.73
N SER A 102 18.99 -0.60 8.39
CA SER A 102 20.16 -1.45 8.15
C SER A 102 19.78 -2.92 8.34
N ALA A 103 20.23 -3.78 7.42
CA ALA A 103 20.01 -5.22 7.54
C ALA A 103 20.79 -5.83 8.72
N VAL A 104 21.85 -5.16 9.18
CA VAL A 104 22.74 -5.63 10.25
C VAL A 104 23.03 -4.49 11.20
N ASP A 105 22.83 -4.76 12.50
CA ASP A 105 23.18 -3.86 13.59
C ASP A 105 24.50 -4.28 14.25
N ILE A 106 24.75 -5.60 14.33
CA ILE A 106 25.96 -6.18 14.92
C ILE A 106 26.58 -7.19 13.95
N TYR A 107 27.85 -7.00 13.60
CA TYR A 107 28.62 -7.94 12.79
C TYR A 107 29.73 -8.58 13.63
N VAL A 108 29.61 -9.88 13.92
CA VAL A 108 30.57 -10.64 14.73
C VAL A 108 31.67 -11.19 13.83
N VAL A 109 32.90 -10.76 14.07
CA VAL A 109 34.11 -11.23 13.39
C VAL A 109 34.98 -11.98 14.39
N TYR A 110 35.57 -13.09 13.96
CA TYR A 110 36.51 -13.86 14.76
C TYR A 110 37.69 -14.33 13.92
N GLN A 111 38.82 -14.60 14.57
CA GLN A 111 40.03 -15.10 13.95
C GLN A 111 40.75 -16.03 14.94
N GLY A 112 41.46 -17.03 14.41
CA GLY A 112 42.25 -17.97 15.19
C GLY A 112 41.65 -19.37 15.24
N GLU A 113 42.53 -20.35 15.42
CA GLU A 113 42.15 -21.76 15.52
C GLU A 113 41.27 -21.99 16.76
N GLY A 114 40.17 -22.71 16.61
CA GLY A 114 39.21 -22.98 17.69
C GLY A 114 38.25 -21.83 18.05
N ALA A 115 38.40 -20.63 17.47
CA ALA A 115 37.54 -19.47 17.79
C ALA A 115 36.10 -19.59 17.28
N THR A 116 35.83 -20.49 16.32
CA THR A 116 34.50 -20.67 15.70
C THR A 116 33.41 -20.95 16.73
N LEU A 117 33.63 -21.88 17.65
CA LEU A 117 32.60 -22.26 18.63
C LEU A 117 32.24 -21.07 19.54
N ALA A 118 33.25 -20.37 20.08
CA ALA A 118 33.04 -19.21 20.94
C ALA A 118 32.33 -18.06 20.19
N ALA A 119 32.62 -17.87 18.91
CA ALA A 119 31.97 -16.86 18.09
C ALA A 119 30.49 -17.19 17.83
N PHE A 120 30.16 -18.47 17.62
CA PHE A 120 28.78 -18.95 17.51
C PHE A 120 28.02 -18.75 18.83
N GLU A 121 28.60 -19.18 19.96
CA GLU A 121 28.00 -19.00 21.29
C GLU A 121 27.73 -17.52 21.60
N LEU A 122 28.68 -16.64 21.28
CA LEU A 122 28.51 -15.20 21.44
C LEU A 122 27.39 -14.66 20.54
N ALA A 123 27.35 -15.04 19.26
CA ALA A 123 26.30 -14.58 18.34
C ALA A 123 24.91 -15.02 18.81
N GLU A 124 24.74 -16.25 19.29
CA GLU A 124 23.48 -16.75 19.85
C GLU A 124 23.08 -16.03 21.14
N LYS A 125 24.06 -15.76 22.02
CA LYS A 125 23.82 -14.97 23.23
C LYS A 125 23.33 -13.57 22.89
N VAL A 126 23.98 -12.89 21.94
CA VAL A 126 23.58 -11.55 21.47
C VAL A 126 22.17 -11.58 20.85
N ARG A 127 21.84 -12.58 20.02
CA ARG A 127 20.48 -12.75 19.46
C ARG A 127 19.43 -12.93 20.56
N SER A 128 19.76 -13.66 21.63
CA SER A 128 18.86 -13.93 22.74
C SER A 128 18.67 -12.72 23.66
N GLU A 129 19.75 -12.01 24.00
CA GLU A 129 19.73 -10.87 24.92
C GLU A 129 19.28 -9.57 24.24
N LEU A 130 19.51 -9.42 22.93
CA LEU A 130 19.18 -8.22 22.15
C LEU A 130 18.30 -8.56 20.93
N PRO A 131 17.07 -9.10 21.12
CA PRO A 131 16.21 -9.59 20.03
C PRO A 131 15.71 -8.51 19.05
N HIS A 132 15.93 -7.23 19.37
CA HIS A 132 15.57 -6.09 18.52
C HIS A 132 16.68 -5.70 17.54
N LEU A 133 17.88 -6.27 17.69
CA LEU A 133 19.05 -6.03 16.84
C LEU A 133 19.29 -7.22 15.90
N ASN A 134 19.68 -6.93 14.67
CA ASN A 134 20.06 -7.92 13.67
C ASN A 134 21.55 -8.27 13.80
N THR A 135 21.86 -9.47 14.27
CA THR A 135 23.24 -9.97 14.44
C THR A 135 23.65 -10.94 13.33
N MET A 136 24.73 -10.59 12.62
CA MET A 136 25.35 -11.40 11.57
C MET A 136 26.71 -11.91 12.04
N LEU A 137 26.98 -13.21 11.86
CA LEU A 137 28.27 -13.84 12.16
C LEU A 137 29.05 -14.05 10.87
N HIS A 138 30.31 -13.63 10.85
CA HIS A 138 31.24 -13.89 9.75
C HIS A 138 31.60 -15.38 9.72
N CYS A 139 31.29 -16.11 8.65
CA CYS A 139 31.51 -17.57 8.58
C CYS A 139 32.68 -18.01 7.69
N SER A 140 33.31 -17.10 6.93
CA SER A 140 34.56 -17.46 6.27
C SER A 140 35.64 -17.53 7.33
N GLY A 141 36.26 -18.71 7.50
CA GLY A 141 37.46 -18.83 8.30
C GLY A 141 38.48 -17.87 7.73
N GLY A 142 38.81 -16.82 8.48
CA GLY A 142 39.85 -15.88 8.09
C GLY A 142 41.13 -16.67 7.88
N ASN A 143 41.54 -16.82 6.62
CA ASN A 143 42.86 -17.33 6.29
C ASN A 143 43.91 -16.28 6.66
#